data_AF-A0A1R3VCJ8-F1
#
_entry.id   AF-A0A1R3VCJ8-F1
#
_cell.length_a   1.000
_cell.length_b   1.000
_cell.length_c   1.000
_cell.angle_alpha   90.00
_cell.angle_beta   90.00
_cell.angle_gamma   90.00
#
_symmetry.space_group_name_H-M   'P 1'
#
loop_
_entity.id
_entity.type
_entity.pdbx_description
1 polymer ?
#
loop_
_entity_poly.entity_id
_entity_poly.type
_entity_poly.pdbx_seq_one_letter_code
_entity_poly.pdbx_strand_id
1 'polypeptide(L)'
;MPNGAYHNTFWIEDQERGAYIAWGYGGQIIHIDPEADFAVVKLSHQPSQLPVKRAQWPDHVHQVSNTLPFNSFAAFRAIREELET
;
A
#
# COMPACT_ATOMS: atom_id res chain seq x y z
N MET A 1 4.96 9.26 -0.86
CA MET A 1 4.24 9.83 -2.01
C MET A 1 4.40 11.34 -1.93
N PRO A 2 5.08 12.00 -2.87
CA PRO A 2 5.37 13.44 -2.77
C PRO A 2 4.10 14.32 -2.72
N ASN A 3 2.95 13.82 -3.19
CA ASN A 3 1.62 14.46 -3.10
C ASN A 3 0.58 13.57 -2.39
N GLY A 4 0.98 12.70 -1.47
CA GLY A 4 0.04 11.79 -0.80
C GLY A 4 -0.96 12.57 0.05
N ALA A 5 -2.26 12.33 -0.15
CA ALA A 5 -3.31 12.85 0.72
C ALA A 5 -4.02 11.70 1.45
N TYR A 6 -4.78 12.02 2.50
CA TYR A 6 -5.51 11.04 3.28
C TYR A 6 -6.85 11.60 3.72
N HIS A 7 -7.92 10.84 3.50
CA HIS A 7 -9.27 11.23 3.90
C HIS A 7 -10.13 10.00 4.17
N ASN A 8 -10.95 10.05 5.24
CA ASN A 8 -11.90 8.98 5.60
C ASN A 8 -11.32 7.56 5.56
N THR A 9 -10.13 7.37 6.12
CA THR A 9 -9.42 6.08 6.17
C THR A 9 -8.83 5.57 4.86
N PHE A 10 -8.84 6.38 3.81
CA PHE A 10 -8.19 6.09 2.54
C PHE A 10 -7.01 7.02 2.30
N TRP A 11 -5.92 6.44 1.80
CA TRP A 11 -4.82 7.17 1.20
C TRP A 11 -5.17 7.48 -0.26
N ILE A 12 -4.92 8.71 -0.70
CA ILE A 12 -5.08 9.13 -2.09
C ILE A 12 -3.70 8.97 -2.73
N GLU A 13 -3.59 8.00 -3.63
CA GLU A 13 -2.33 7.59 -4.26
C GLU A 13 -2.00 8.43 -5.49
N ASP A 14 -3.02 8.72 -6.29
CA ASP A 14 -2.94 9.54 -7.49
C ASP A 14 -4.05 10.61 -7.42
N GLN A 15 -3.66 11.86 -7.18
CA GLN A 15 -4.61 12.97 -7.09
C GLN A 15 -5.15 13.39 -8.46
N GLU A 16 -4.44 13.09 -9.55
CA GLU A 16 -4.86 13.49 -10.90
C GLU A 16 -5.98 12.56 -11.39
N ARG A 17 -5.83 11.25 -11.18
CA ARG A 17 -6.87 10.25 -11.51
C ARG A 17 -7.93 10.06 -10.43
N GLY A 18 -7.62 10.49 -9.20
CA GLY A 18 -8.46 10.23 -8.03
C GLY A 18 -8.38 8.78 -7.55
N ALA A 19 -7.25 8.09 -7.77
CA ALA A 19 -7.05 6.73 -7.29
C ALA A 19 -6.76 6.72 -5.78
N TYR A 20 -7.39 5.80 -5.06
CA TYR A 20 -7.30 5.72 -3.60
C TYR A 20 -7.15 4.28 -3.10
N ILE A 21 -6.61 4.16 -1.88
CA ILE A 21 -6.13 2.90 -1.34
C ILE A 21 -6.28 2.81 0.18
N ALA A 22 -6.63 1.62 0.67
CA ALA A 22 -6.57 1.26 2.09
C ALA A 22 -5.49 0.20 2.30
N TRP A 23 -4.68 0.37 3.35
CA TRP A 23 -3.64 -0.58 3.74
C TRP A 23 -4.00 -1.27 5.05
N GLY A 24 -3.77 -2.58 5.10
CA GLY A 24 -3.87 -3.38 6.31
C GLY A 24 -2.56 -4.10 6.64
N TYR A 25 -2.42 -4.41 7.92
CA TYR A 25 -1.28 -5.16 8.43
C TYR A 25 -1.09 -6.51 7.71
N GLY A 26 0.15 -6.92 7.48
CA GLY A 26 0.44 -8.20 6.82
C GLY A 26 0.35 -8.13 5.29
N GLY A 27 0.28 -6.94 4.71
CA GLY A 27 0.32 -6.71 3.26
C GLY A 27 -1.04 -6.54 2.59
N GLN A 28 -2.09 -6.29 3.36
CA GLN A 28 -3.46 -6.19 2.83
C GLN A 28 -3.64 -4.87 2.10
N ILE A 29 -4.25 -4.94 0.91
CA ILE A 29 -4.50 -3.75 0.10
C ILE A 29 -5.89 -3.84 -0.54
N ILE A 30 -6.62 -2.74 -0.47
CA ILE A 30 -7.77 -2.45 -1.35
C ILE A 30 -7.39 -1.20 -2.13
N HIS A 31 -7.32 -1.29 -3.46
CA HIS A 31 -6.99 -0.20 -4.38
C HIS A 31 -8.13 0.02 -5.35
N ILE A 32 -8.51 1.27 -5.58
CA ILE A 32 -9.60 1.66 -6.48
C ILE A 32 -9.13 2.81 -7.38
N ASP A 33 -9.30 2.65 -8.69
CA ASP A 33 -9.10 3.66 -9.73
C ASP A 33 -10.44 3.89 -10.45
N PRO A 34 -11.21 4.93 -10.07
CA PRO A 34 -12.52 5.20 -10.64
C PRO A 34 -12.48 5.58 -12.13
N GLU A 35 -11.42 6.24 -12.58
CA GLU A 35 -11.29 6.69 -13.98
C GLU A 35 -11.20 5.49 -14.92
N ALA A 36 -10.53 4.43 -14.48
CA ALA A 36 -10.34 3.18 -15.19
C ALA A 36 -11.45 2.13 -14.98
N ASP A 37 -12.51 2.44 -14.20
CA ASP A 37 -13.49 1.46 -13.69
C ASP A 37 -12.82 0.20 -13.10
N PHE A 38 -11.76 0.42 -12.30
CA PHE A 38 -10.85 -0.64 -11.88
C PHE A 38 -10.71 -0.72 -10.36
N ALA A 39 -10.70 -1.94 -9.84
CA ALA A 39 -10.43 -2.22 -8.44
C ALA A 39 -9.59 -3.48 -8.25
N VAL A 40 -8.70 -3.46 -7.26
CA VAL A 40 -7.88 -4.60 -6.85
C VAL A 40 -8.00 -4.84 -5.36
N VAL A 41 -8.17 -6.10 -4.99
CA VAL A 41 -8.04 -6.56 -3.61
C VAL A 41 -6.87 -7.53 -3.55
N LYS A 42 -5.88 -7.19 -2.72
CA LYS A 42 -4.76 -8.08 -2.39
C LYS A 42 -4.88 -8.52 -0.94
N LEU A 43 -5.09 -9.83 -0.77
CA LEU A 43 -5.02 -10.49 0.53
C LEU A 43 -3.73 -11.28 0.60
N SER A 44 -2.94 -11.04 1.62
CA SER A 44 -1.66 -11.72 1.84
C SER A 44 -1.46 -12.06 3.31
N HIS A 45 -0.49 -12.92 3.55
CA HIS A 45 0.04 -13.16 4.87
C HIS A 45 1.55 -12.96 4.78
N GLN A 46 2.00 -11.73 4.95
CA GLN A 46 3.43 -11.45 5.02
C GLN A 46 3.97 -11.92 6.38
N PRO A 47 5.04 -12.72 6.40
CA PRO A 47 5.68 -13.09 7.65
C PRO A 47 6.15 -11.82 8.34
N SER A 48 5.60 -11.57 9.52
CA SER A 48 5.94 -10.38 10.28
C SER A 48 7.40 -10.45 10.73
N GLN A 49 8.19 -9.41 10.45
CA GLN A 49 9.07 -8.93 11.52
C GLN A 49 8.14 -8.23 12.51
N LEU A 50 7.68 -8.95 13.54
CA LEU A 50 7.16 -8.28 14.73
C LEU A 50 8.22 -7.24 15.13
N PRO A 51 7.85 -6.05 15.65
CA PRO A 51 8.81 -5.35 16.48
C PRO A 51 9.23 -6.34 17.55
N VAL A 52 10.52 -6.69 17.55
CA VAL A 52 11.15 -7.43 18.65
C VAL A 52 10.65 -6.81 19.94
N LYS A 53 10.05 -7.65 20.79
CA LYS A 53 9.70 -7.48 22.21
C LYS A 53 9.60 -6.05 22.75
N ARG A 54 8.45 -5.76 23.36
CA ARG A 54 8.23 -4.82 24.48
C ARG A 54 9.12 -3.57 24.45
N ALA A 55 8.50 -2.42 24.18
CA ALA A 55 9.01 -1.10 24.48
C ALA A 55 9.85 -1.06 25.78
N GLN A 56 11.17 -1.12 25.63
CA GLN A 56 12.10 -0.56 26.59
C GLN A 56 12.77 0.60 25.88
N TRP A 57 12.38 1.78 26.31
CA TRP A 57 12.94 3.05 25.90
C TRP A 57 14.35 3.23 26.50
N PRO A 58 15.30 3.91 25.83
CA PRO A 58 15.33 4.33 24.43
C PRO A 58 16.48 3.66 23.67
N ASP A 59 16.18 2.86 22.67
CA ASP A 59 17.15 2.63 21.58
C ASP A 59 16.46 2.94 20.26
N HIS A 60 17.12 3.78 19.47
CA HIS A 60 16.67 4.34 18.21
C HIS A 60 16.06 3.28 17.29
N VAL A 61 14.73 3.23 17.21
CA VAL A 61 14.02 2.39 16.26
C VAL A 61 14.08 3.04 14.88
N HIS A 62 15.24 2.96 14.24
CA HIS A 62 15.27 2.95 12.78
C HIS A 62 14.71 1.60 12.36
N GLN A 63 13.38 1.51 12.25
CA GLN A 63 12.75 0.49 11.42
C GLN A 63 13.21 0.76 10.00
N VAL A 64 14.30 0.11 9.60
CA VAL A 64 14.70 0.03 8.20
C VAL A 64 13.56 -0.70 7.53
N SER A 65 12.76 0.03 6.77
CA SER A 65 11.81 -0.58 5.85
C SER A 65 12.64 -1.37 4.85
N ASN A 66 12.81 -2.67 5.09
CA ASN A 66 13.28 -3.55 4.04
C ASN A 66 12.30 -3.38 2.89
N THR A 67 12.77 -2.84 1.78
CA THR A 67 12.02 -2.73 0.54
C THR A 67 11.50 -4.13 0.23
N LEU A 68 10.19 -4.35 0.38
CA LEU A 68 9.61 -5.66 0.10
C LEU A 68 9.99 -6.04 -1.34
N PRO A 69 10.38 -7.30 -1.62
CA PRO A 69 10.85 -7.71 -2.95
C PRO A 69 9.77 -7.65 -4.04
N PHE A 70 8.54 -7.24 -3.69
CA PHE A 70 7.39 -7.11 -4.57
C PHE A 70 6.84 -5.69 -4.52
N ASN A 71 6.81 -5.03 -5.68
CA ASN A 71 6.16 -3.74 -5.85
C ASN A 71 4.67 -3.97 -6.20
N SER A 72 3.82 -3.96 -5.17
CA SER A 72 2.38 -4.21 -5.35
C SER A 72 1.73 -3.16 -6.27
N PHE A 73 2.17 -1.90 -6.19
CA PHE A 73 1.64 -0.82 -7.03
C PHE A 73 1.96 -1.02 -8.51
N ALA A 74 3.21 -1.39 -8.82
CA ALA A 74 3.59 -1.69 -10.21
C ALA A 74 2.75 -2.84 -10.79
N ALA A 75 2.50 -3.88 -10.00
CA ALA A 75 1.64 -4.98 -10.43
C ALA A 75 0.19 -4.54 -10.66
N PHE A 76 -0.38 -3.71 -9.78
CA PHE A 76 -1.75 -3.21 -9.96
C PHE A 76 -1.89 -2.34 -11.21
N ARG A 77 -0.90 -1.46 -11.47
CA ARG A 77 -0.87 -0.63 -12.68
C ARG A 77 -0.77 -1.47 -13.95
N ALA A 78 0.09 -2.48 -13.97
CA ALA A 78 0.21 -3.39 -15.11
C ALA A 78 -1.09 -4.16 -15.38
N ILE A 79 -1.77 -4.69 -14.34
CA ILE A 79 -3.06 -5.37 -14.50
C ILE A 79 -4.12 -4.41 -15.04
N ARG A 80 -4.17 -3.18 -14.53
CA ARG A 80 -5.10 -2.15 -15.02
C ARG A 80 -4.88 -1.86 -16.51
N GLU A 81 -3.63 -1.61 -16.90
CA GLU A 81 -3.25 -1.29 -18.29
C GLU A 81 -3.67 -2.42 -19.26
N GLU A 82 -3.47 -3.68 -18.87
CA GLU A 82 -3.93 -4.82 -19.66
C GLU A 82 -5.46 -4.91 -19.78
N LEU A 83 -6.22 -4.48 -18.77
CA LEU A 83 -7.68 -4.51 -18.78
C LEU A 83 -8.33 -3.30 -19.48
N GLU A 84 -7.57 -2.22 -19.69
CA GLU A 84 -8.00 -1.04 -20.46
C GLU A 84 -7.84 -1.25 -21.99
N THR A 85 -7.27 -2.37 -22.44
CA THR A 85 -7.01 -2.69 -23.87
C THR A 85 -8.19 -3.41 -24.54
#